data_AF-A0A1D6N946-F1
#
_entry.id   AF-A0A1D6N946-F1
#
_cell.length_a   1.000
_cell.length_b   1.000
_cell.length_c   1.000
_cell.angle_alpha   90.00
_cell.angle_beta   90.00
_cell.angle_gamma   90.00
#
_symmetry.space_group_name_H-M   'P 1'
#
loop_
_entity.id
_entity.type
_entity.pdbx_description
1 polymer ?
#
loop_
_entity_poly.entity_id
_entity_poly.type
_entity_poly.pdbx_seq_one_letter_code
_entity_poly.pdbx_strand_id
1 'polypeptide(L)'
;MITGPYKLIRQCEVTAILILYELPRLLTGSILAHEMVHAYLRLTVLACCQTLDILGSTKWRVNRRVHDVVETILSQGGGFAGLVDKANKWKWSLKKAKKTNRELHAERCDSELKLLILWCSLYAIALLELYLFLFCKRVARKLRDKDGFYYPHNLDFRGRAYPMHPHLSHLGSDLCRGVLEYAEGRPLGKYGLCWLKIHLANKYGGGIEKLSHEGKLAFVENQLFDIFDSAANPVDGNCWWTNVEDPFQCLAPCMDLSDALRSPSPYHAVSHLPIHQDGSCNGLQHYAALGRDYMGAVAVNLVPGEKPADIYSEIASG
;
A
#
# COMPACT_ATOMS: atom_id res chain seq x y z
N MET A 1 -0.31 3.26 18.28
CA MET A 1 -0.33 3.24 19.77
C MET A 1 -0.11 1.81 20.25
N ILE A 2 0.67 1.60 21.33
CA ILE A 2 0.91 0.26 21.92
C ILE A 2 -0.21 -0.11 22.90
N THR A 3 -0.81 0.89 23.56
CA THR A 3 -2.03 0.73 24.34
C THR A 3 -3.26 0.74 23.41
N GLY A 4 -4.38 0.19 23.88
CA GLY A 4 -5.65 0.21 23.15
C GLY A 4 -6.04 1.62 22.68
N PRO A 5 -6.80 1.75 21.59
CA PRO A 5 -7.23 3.04 21.08
C PRO A 5 -8.17 3.68 22.11
N TYR A 6 -7.96 4.97 22.37
CA TYR A 6 -8.87 5.73 23.22
C TYR A 6 -10.15 5.95 22.41
N LYS A 7 -11.30 5.49 22.93
CA LYS A 7 -12.60 5.76 22.27
C LYS A 7 -12.82 7.26 22.23
N LEU A 8 -13.33 7.78 21.12
CA LEU A 8 -13.75 9.17 21.02
C LEU A 8 -15.02 9.39 21.86
N ILE A 9 -14.86 9.62 23.16
CA ILE A 9 -15.95 9.93 24.08
C ILE A 9 -16.22 11.44 24.02
N ARG A 10 -17.44 11.82 23.64
CA ARG A 10 -17.90 13.22 23.62
C ARG A 10 -18.08 13.73 25.06
N GLN A 11 -17.00 14.17 25.72
CA GLN A 11 -17.05 14.70 27.10
C GLN A 11 -16.53 16.14 27.25
N CYS A 12 -16.18 16.83 26.16
CA CYS A 12 -15.69 18.20 26.23
C CYS A 12 -16.39 19.12 25.22
N GLU A 13 -16.70 20.36 25.62
CA GLU A 13 -17.07 21.46 24.70
C GLU A 13 -15.94 21.80 23.72
N VAL A 14 -14.72 21.29 23.96
CA VAL A 14 -13.59 21.36 23.03
C VAL A 14 -13.64 20.15 22.10
N THR A 15 -14.10 20.41 20.87
CA THR A 15 -14.44 19.45 19.80
C THR A 15 -13.26 18.86 19.01
N ALA A 16 -12.23 18.39 19.71
CA ALA A 16 -10.97 17.84 19.18
C ALA A 16 -9.94 18.89 18.72
N ILE A 17 -8.68 18.70 19.12
CA ILE A 17 -7.54 19.33 18.45
C ILE A 17 -7.30 18.51 17.17
N LEU A 18 -7.95 18.91 16.08
CA LEU A 18 -7.54 18.47 14.74
C LEU A 18 -6.20 19.18 14.45
N ILE A 19 -5.08 18.51 14.73
CA ILE A 19 -3.77 19.01 14.29
C ILE A 19 -3.77 18.90 12.76
N LEU A 20 -4.03 20.01 12.09
CA LEU A 20 -3.82 20.18 10.66
C LEU A 20 -2.32 20.01 10.39
N TYR A 21 -1.89 18.79 10.05
CA TYR A 21 -0.61 18.59 9.39
C TYR A 21 -0.77 18.98 7.92
N GLU A 22 -0.71 20.27 7.63
CA GLU A 22 -0.40 20.78 6.28
C GLU A 22 0.00 22.28 6.37
N LEU A 23 1.25 22.58 6.03
CA LEU A 23 1.81 23.93 5.86
C LEU A 23 1.68 24.37 4.38
N PRO A 24 1.67 25.67 4.07
CA PRO A 24 0.50 26.44 3.67
C PRO A 24 0.38 26.57 2.13
N ARG A 25 -0.82 26.34 1.56
CA ARG A 25 -1.12 26.84 0.20
C ARG A 25 -2.44 27.57 -0.02
N LEU A 26 -3.39 27.62 0.92
CA LEU A 26 -4.52 28.57 0.89
C LEU A 26 -5.16 28.65 2.28
N LEU A 27 -4.78 29.66 3.08
CA LEU A 27 -5.29 29.85 4.45
C LEU A 27 -6.82 29.99 4.50
N THR A 28 -7.45 30.61 3.50
CA THR A 28 -8.90 30.87 3.49
C THR A 28 -9.71 29.60 3.22
N GLY A 29 -9.22 28.74 2.31
CA GLY A 29 -9.88 27.48 1.97
C GLY A 29 -9.82 26.47 3.10
N SER A 30 -8.68 26.38 3.80
CA SER A 30 -8.53 25.49 4.94
C SER A 30 -9.37 25.94 6.15
N ILE A 31 -9.48 27.25 6.41
CA ILE A 31 -10.34 27.78 7.49
C ILE A 31 -11.82 27.53 7.16
N LEU A 32 -12.26 27.82 5.94
CA LEU A 32 -13.65 27.58 5.55
C LEU A 32 -14.00 26.09 5.57
N ALA A 33 -13.11 25.23 5.04
CA ALA A 33 -13.27 23.78 5.13
C ALA A 33 -13.29 23.30 6.59
N HIS A 34 -12.43 23.85 7.46
CA HIS A 34 -12.41 23.54 8.88
C HIS A 34 -13.74 23.90 9.56
N GLU A 35 -14.24 25.12 9.39
CA GLU A 35 -15.51 25.57 9.97
C GLU A 35 -16.71 24.78 9.43
N MET A 36 -16.74 24.51 8.11
CA MET A 36 -17.79 23.70 7.50
C MET A 36 -17.76 22.24 7.95
N VAL A 37 -16.57 21.64 8.10
CA VAL A 37 -16.41 20.30 8.65
C VAL A 37 -16.82 20.28 10.12
N HIS A 38 -16.51 21.31 10.91
CA HIS A 38 -17.01 21.42 12.28
C HIS A 38 -18.53 21.50 12.34
N ALA A 39 -19.16 22.29 11.47
CA ALA A 39 -20.61 22.39 11.37
C ALA A 39 -21.26 21.08 10.90
N TYR A 40 -20.68 20.41 9.89
CA TYR A 40 -21.14 19.12 9.38
C TYR A 40 -20.99 18.02 10.41
N LEU A 41 -19.80 17.90 11.02
CA LEU A 41 -19.55 16.93 12.07
C LEU A 41 -20.55 17.13 13.20
N ARG A 42 -20.87 18.36 13.63
CA ARG A 42 -21.91 18.61 14.65
C ARG A 42 -23.29 18.01 14.31
N LEU A 43 -23.63 17.84 13.03
CA LEU A 43 -24.90 17.28 12.57
C LEU A 43 -24.86 15.74 12.37
N THR A 44 -23.69 15.18 12.05
CA THR A 44 -23.51 13.74 11.71
C THR A 44 -22.49 13.01 12.61
N VAL A 45 -22.09 13.61 13.74
CA VAL A 45 -20.94 13.21 14.61
C VAL A 45 -20.87 11.71 14.83
N LEU A 46 -22.01 11.09 15.15
CA LEU A 46 -22.04 9.74 15.70
C LEU A 46 -21.51 8.71 14.70
N ALA A 47 -21.93 8.78 13.43
CA ALA A 47 -21.55 7.80 12.42
C ALA A 47 -20.07 7.94 12.01
N CYS A 48 -19.58 9.18 11.87
CA CYS A 48 -18.18 9.45 11.55
C CYS A 48 -17.26 9.01 12.71
N CYS A 49 -17.59 9.36 13.95
CA CYS A 49 -16.82 8.93 15.11
C CYS A 49 -16.83 7.40 15.29
N GLN A 50 -17.98 6.74 15.11
CA GLN A 50 -18.06 5.27 15.15
C GLN A 50 -17.18 4.62 14.08
N THR A 51 -17.18 5.16 12.86
CA THR A 51 -16.32 4.65 11.79
C THR A 51 -14.84 4.79 12.13
N LEU A 52 -14.43 5.96 12.63
CA LEU A 52 -13.05 6.20 13.07
C LEU A 52 -12.65 5.31 14.25
N ASP A 53 -13.56 5.08 15.20
CA ASP A 53 -13.34 4.17 16.32
C ASP A 53 -13.17 2.72 15.82
N ILE A 54 -13.99 2.27 14.86
CA ILE A 54 -13.85 0.93 14.26
C ILE A 54 -12.50 0.79 13.56
N LEU A 55 -12.15 1.73 12.68
CA LEU A 55 -10.86 1.73 11.98
C LEU A 55 -9.67 1.79 12.96
N GLY A 56 -9.80 2.58 14.02
CA GLY A 56 -8.82 2.71 15.09
C GLY A 56 -8.68 1.48 15.97
N SER A 57 -9.77 0.73 16.16
CA SER A 57 -9.86 -0.46 17.01
C SER A 57 -9.20 -1.70 16.41
N THR A 58 -8.90 -1.70 15.11
CA THR A 58 -8.21 -2.81 14.45
C THR A 58 -6.78 -2.93 14.95
N LYS A 59 -6.46 -4.07 15.59
CA LYS A 59 -5.14 -4.37 16.11
C LYS A 59 -4.23 -4.94 15.01
N TRP A 60 -3.11 -4.29 14.77
CA TRP A 60 -2.09 -4.68 13.79
C TRP A 60 -0.85 -5.22 14.48
N ARG A 61 -0.06 -6.03 13.78
CA ARG A 61 1.30 -6.40 14.19
C ARG A 61 2.23 -6.42 12.97
N VAL A 62 3.53 -6.53 13.23
CA VAL A 62 4.53 -6.72 12.17
C VAL A 62 4.54 -8.18 11.75
N ASN A 63 4.40 -8.45 10.45
CA ASN A 63 4.70 -9.75 9.88
C ASN A 63 6.21 -10.00 9.99
N ARG A 64 6.59 -10.81 10.97
CA ARG A 64 8.00 -11.04 11.31
C ARG A 64 8.75 -11.73 10.17
N ARG A 65 8.10 -12.65 9.44
CA ARG A 65 8.74 -13.39 8.34
C ARG A 65 9.10 -12.46 7.20
N VAL A 66 8.17 -11.63 6.75
CA VAL A 66 8.42 -10.64 5.69
C VAL A 66 9.43 -9.59 6.17
N HIS A 67 9.31 -9.11 7.41
CA HIS A 67 10.28 -8.19 8.00
C HIS A 67 11.71 -8.76 8.00
N ASP A 68 11.88 -10.03 8.35
CA ASP A 68 13.21 -10.67 8.42
C ASP A 68 13.81 -10.89 7.02
N VAL A 69 12.98 -11.13 6.00
CA VAL A 69 13.40 -11.12 4.58
C VAL A 69 13.89 -9.73 4.17
N VAL A 70 13.15 -8.68 4.52
CA VAL A 70 13.55 -7.29 4.25
C VAL A 70 14.89 -6.96 4.92
N GLU A 71 15.09 -7.35 6.18
CA GLU A 71 16.37 -7.15 6.87
C GLU A 71 17.51 -7.91 6.20
N THR A 72 17.27 -9.15 5.76
CA THR A 72 18.25 -9.97 5.02
C THR A 72 18.68 -9.29 3.72
N ILE A 73 17.73 -8.92 2.86
CA ILE A 73 18.00 -8.24 1.58
C ILE A 73 18.83 -6.96 1.82
N LEU A 74 18.47 -6.18 2.85
CA LEU A 74 19.20 -4.97 3.19
C LEU A 74 20.58 -5.24 3.75
N SER A 75 20.78 -6.32 4.50
CA SER A 75 22.10 -6.71 4.99
C SER A 75 23.04 -7.07 3.84
N GLN A 76 22.50 -7.62 2.74
CA GLN A 76 23.24 -7.99 1.52
C GLN A 76 23.50 -6.82 0.57
N GLY A 77 22.83 -5.68 0.76
CA GLY A 77 23.08 -4.47 -0.05
C GLY A 77 21.83 -3.77 -0.56
N GLY A 78 20.65 -4.39 -0.50
CA GLY A 78 19.44 -3.84 -1.13
C GLY A 78 19.44 -4.05 -2.64
N GLY A 79 18.68 -3.23 -3.39
CA GLY A 79 18.59 -3.32 -4.86
C GLY A 79 17.77 -4.50 -5.39
N PHE A 80 16.98 -5.13 -4.53
CA PHE A 80 16.19 -6.32 -4.83
C PHE A 80 14.75 -6.13 -4.35
N ALA A 81 13.77 -6.68 -5.07
CA ALA A 81 12.33 -6.54 -4.78
C ALA A 81 11.87 -5.07 -4.55
N GLY A 82 12.41 -4.13 -5.33
CA GLY A 82 12.10 -2.70 -5.21
C GLY A 82 12.74 -2.00 -3.99
N LEU A 83 13.60 -2.68 -3.22
CA LEU A 83 14.31 -2.06 -2.10
C LEU A 83 15.50 -1.23 -2.55
N VAL A 84 15.72 -0.11 -1.86
CA VAL A 84 16.82 0.82 -2.18
C VAL A 84 18.19 0.14 -1.99
N ASP A 85 19.03 0.26 -3.01
CA ASP A 85 20.41 -0.24 -3.01
C ASP A 85 21.35 0.68 -2.22
N LYS A 86 22.07 0.12 -1.24
CA LYS A 86 23.12 0.78 -0.44
C LYS A 86 24.38 1.04 -1.26
N ALA A 87 24.66 0.20 -2.26
CA ALA A 87 25.87 0.25 -3.10
C ALA A 87 25.74 1.24 -4.26
N ASN A 88 24.53 1.71 -4.60
CA ASN A 88 24.34 2.72 -5.64
C ASN A 88 24.63 4.15 -5.16
N LYS A 89 25.93 4.40 -5.13
CA LYS A 89 26.65 5.56 -5.67
C LYS A 89 25.78 6.62 -6.38
N TRP A 90 25.27 7.59 -5.62
CA TRP A 90 25.22 8.98 -6.11
C TRP A 90 26.61 9.65 -6.05
N LYS A 91 27.67 8.87 -6.29
CA LYS A 91 29.03 9.37 -6.50
C LYS A 91 29.26 9.44 -8.00
N TRP A 92 28.87 10.54 -8.61
CA TRP A 92 29.50 10.97 -9.85
C TRP A 92 30.17 12.32 -9.69
N SER A 93 31.41 12.35 -10.20
CA SER A 93 32.33 13.46 -9.98
C SER A 93 31.83 14.70 -10.69
N LEU A 94 31.61 15.78 -9.94
CA LEU A 94 31.52 17.15 -10.45
C LEU A 94 32.69 17.55 -11.39
N LYS A 95 33.74 16.72 -11.46
CA LYS A 95 34.99 17.00 -12.17
C LYS A 95 34.91 16.96 -13.70
N LYS A 96 33.83 16.47 -14.33
CA LYS A 96 33.72 16.47 -15.80
C LYS A 96 32.94 17.65 -16.39
N ALA A 97 32.25 18.44 -15.57
CA ALA A 97 31.49 19.62 -16.01
C ALA A 97 32.29 20.93 -16.01
N LYS A 98 33.61 20.88 -15.78
CA LYS A 98 34.50 22.03 -15.97
C LYS A 98 35.59 21.66 -16.96
N LYS A 99 35.44 22.10 -18.22
CA LYS A 99 36.48 22.67 -19.10
C LYS A 99 36.20 22.40 -20.59
N THR A 100 35.14 23.01 -21.13
CA THR A 100 35.16 23.50 -22.53
C THR A 100 34.22 24.70 -22.67
N ASN A 101 34.61 25.82 -22.06
CA ASN A 101 33.90 27.08 -22.13
C ASN A 101 34.50 27.93 -23.27
N ARG A 102 34.03 27.70 -24.51
CA ARG A 102 34.20 28.63 -25.63
C ARG A 102 32.95 28.63 -26.53
N GLU A 103 32.22 29.74 -26.44
CA GLU A 103 31.54 30.45 -27.55
C GLU A 103 30.19 29.94 -28.11
N LEU A 104 29.37 29.16 -27.38
CA LEU A 104 27.99 28.81 -27.82
C LEU A 104 26.92 28.90 -26.70
N HIS A 105 26.91 29.97 -25.90
CA HIS A 105 26.38 29.96 -24.52
C HIS A 105 24.91 30.29 -24.23
N ALA A 106 24.02 30.57 -25.19
CA ALA A 106 22.60 30.85 -24.86
C ALA A 106 21.76 29.56 -24.73
N GLU A 107 21.73 28.71 -25.76
CA GLU A 107 20.88 27.51 -25.81
C GLU A 107 21.41 26.33 -24.99
N ARG A 108 22.74 26.23 -24.80
CA ARG A 108 23.36 25.21 -23.96
C ARG A 108 23.16 25.45 -22.48
N CYS A 109 23.19 26.70 -22.02
CA CYS A 109 22.89 27.03 -20.63
C CYS A 109 21.46 26.60 -20.26
N ASP A 110 20.50 26.70 -21.19
CA ASP A 110 19.13 26.25 -20.95
C ASP A 110 19.02 24.71 -20.89
N SER A 111 19.69 23.99 -21.79
CA SER A 111 19.68 22.51 -21.78
C SER A 111 20.43 21.91 -20.58
N GLU A 112 21.60 22.44 -20.23
CA GLU A 112 22.36 22.00 -19.06
C GLU A 112 21.64 22.37 -17.75
N LEU A 113 20.99 23.54 -17.69
CA LEU A 113 20.16 23.93 -16.55
C LEU A 113 18.91 23.05 -16.44
N LYS A 114 18.23 22.73 -17.54
CA LYS A 114 17.11 21.79 -17.57
C LYS A 114 17.52 20.40 -17.10
N LEU A 115 18.67 19.90 -17.57
CA LEU A 115 19.23 18.63 -17.11
C LEU A 115 19.61 18.68 -15.62
N LEU A 116 20.16 19.79 -15.14
CA LEU A 116 20.50 19.99 -13.73
C LEU A 116 19.24 20.06 -12.84
N ILE A 117 18.19 20.76 -13.27
CA ILE A 117 16.91 20.84 -12.56
C ILE A 117 16.24 19.47 -12.52
N LEU A 118 16.20 18.76 -13.65
CA LEU A 118 15.70 17.39 -13.72
C LEU A 118 16.49 16.47 -12.77
N TRP A 119 17.81 16.61 -12.77
CA TRP A 119 18.68 15.84 -11.89
C TRP A 119 18.48 16.15 -10.41
N CYS A 120 18.40 17.42 -10.03
CA CYS A 120 18.08 17.84 -8.65
C CYS A 120 16.70 17.32 -8.21
N SER A 121 15.73 17.30 -9.13
CA SER A 121 14.39 16.78 -8.87
C SER A 121 14.42 15.26 -8.66
N LEU A 122 15.10 14.51 -9.53
CA LEU A 122 15.29 13.07 -9.39
C LEU A 122 16.07 12.72 -8.11
N TYR A 123 17.05 13.54 -7.72
CA TYR A 123 17.79 13.36 -6.48
C TYR A 123 16.92 13.54 -5.25
N ALA A 124 16.14 14.62 -5.24
CA ALA A 124 15.24 14.92 -4.14
C ALA A 124 14.20 13.81 -3.97
N ILE A 125 13.65 13.28 -5.06
CA ILE A 125 12.73 12.13 -5.06
C ILE A 125 13.42 10.89 -4.49
N ALA A 126 14.60 10.52 -4.99
CA ALA A 126 15.33 9.36 -4.51
C ALA A 126 15.71 9.46 -3.02
N LEU A 127 16.10 10.66 -2.55
CA LEU A 127 16.36 10.92 -1.14
C LEU A 127 15.11 10.77 -0.28
N LEU A 128 13.96 11.24 -0.77
CA LEU A 128 12.68 11.14 -0.06
C LEU A 128 12.21 9.68 0.04
N GLU A 129 12.35 8.90 -1.03
CA GLU A 129 12.06 7.47 -1.03
C GLU A 129 12.96 6.72 -0.05
N LEU A 130 14.28 6.98 -0.09
CA LEU A 130 15.22 6.41 0.87
C LEU A 130 14.88 6.81 2.31
N TYR A 131 14.53 8.07 2.55
CA TYR A 131 14.12 8.55 3.87
C TYR A 131 12.88 7.81 4.37
N LEU A 132 11.80 7.76 3.57
CA LEU A 132 10.56 7.11 3.95
C LEU A 132 10.79 5.62 4.21
N PHE A 133 11.59 4.98 3.37
CA PHE A 133 11.99 3.59 3.52
C PHE A 133 12.74 3.34 4.84
N LEU A 134 13.78 4.12 5.13
CA LEU A 134 14.56 3.99 6.36
C LEU A 134 13.71 4.23 7.62
N PHE A 135 12.76 5.16 7.57
CA PHE A 135 11.83 5.41 8.67
C PHE A 135 10.83 4.28 8.85
N CYS A 136 10.22 3.79 7.76
CA CYS A 136 9.35 2.61 7.78
C CYS A 136 10.06 1.43 8.44
N LYS A 137 11.27 1.11 7.96
CA LYS A 137 12.14 0.07 8.54
C LYS A 137 12.37 0.29 10.04
N ARG A 138 12.80 1.49 10.43
CA ARG A 138 13.12 1.81 11.82
C ARG A 138 11.91 1.62 12.74
N VAL A 139 10.72 2.02 12.28
CA VAL A 139 9.48 1.85 13.02
C VAL A 139 9.10 0.37 13.09
N ALA A 140 9.12 -0.35 11.97
CA ALA A 140 8.82 -1.78 11.93
C ALA A 140 9.71 -2.58 12.90
N ARG A 141 11.02 -2.33 12.90
CA ARG A 141 11.96 -2.98 13.83
C ARG A 141 11.65 -2.70 15.30
N LYS A 142 11.21 -1.49 15.65
CA LYS A 142 10.81 -1.14 17.03
C LYS A 142 9.50 -1.82 17.45
N LEU A 143 8.62 -2.12 16.49
CA LEU A 143 7.31 -2.71 16.74
C LEU A 143 7.29 -4.24 16.55
N ARG A 144 8.36 -4.83 15.97
CA ARG A 144 8.48 -6.26 15.64
C ARG A 144 8.11 -7.21 16.78
N ASP A 145 8.60 -6.91 17.98
CA ASP A 145 8.44 -7.77 19.17
C ASP A 145 7.26 -7.34 20.06
N LYS A 146 6.45 -6.39 19.61
CA LYS A 146 5.20 -6.02 20.29
C LYS A 146 4.08 -6.98 19.87
N ASP A 147 3.19 -7.32 20.81
CA ASP A 147 2.03 -8.18 20.54
C ASP A 147 1.03 -7.55 19.57
N GLY A 148 1.05 -6.22 19.45
CA GLY A 148 0.34 -5.47 18.43
C GLY A 148 0.26 -3.99 18.76
N PHE A 149 -0.28 -3.22 17.83
CA PHE A 149 -0.46 -1.79 17.90
C PHE A 149 -1.66 -1.34 17.07
N TYR A 150 -2.15 -0.13 17.34
CA TYR A 150 -3.33 0.45 16.71
C TYR A 150 -2.99 1.70 15.91
N TYR A 151 -3.74 1.94 14.84
CA TYR A 151 -3.69 3.14 14.02
C TYR A 151 -4.94 3.99 14.26
N PRO A 152 -4.92 5.00 15.13
CA PRO A 152 -6.01 5.96 15.16
C PRO A 152 -6.03 6.75 13.84
N HIS A 153 -7.25 6.99 13.34
CA HIS A 153 -7.50 7.58 12.02
C HIS A 153 -7.99 9.02 12.15
N ASN A 154 -7.73 9.81 11.11
CA ASN A 154 -8.24 11.17 10.94
C ASN A 154 -8.95 11.29 9.57
N LEU A 155 -9.74 12.35 9.37
CA LEU A 155 -10.44 12.62 8.11
C LEU A 155 -9.84 13.83 7.37
N ASP A 156 -9.81 13.77 6.04
CA ASP A 156 -9.59 14.97 5.21
C ASP A 156 -10.90 15.78 5.04
N PHE A 157 -10.80 16.94 4.37
CA PHE A 157 -11.96 17.82 4.12
C PHE A 157 -13.06 17.19 3.25
N ARG A 158 -12.78 16.07 2.58
CA ARG A 158 -13.75 15.30 1.78
C ARG A 158 -14.33 14.11 2.56
N GLY A 159 -13.91 13.92 3.82
CA GLY A 159 -14.34 12.81 4.66
C GLY A 159 -13.59 11.49 4.41
N ARG A 160 -12.43 11.50 3.75
CA ARG A 160 -11.61 10.28 3.57
C ARG A 160 -10.74 10.04 4.78
N ALA A 161 -10.67 8.78 5.23
CA ALA A 161 -9.94 8.40 6.43
C ALA A 161 -8.47 8.07 6.16
N TYR A 162 -7.59 8.53 7.05
CA TYR A 162 -6.14 8.32 7.00
C TYR A 162 -5.58 7.94 8.38
N PRO A 163 -4.71 6.92 8.48
CA PRO A 163 -3.94 6.66 9.68
C PRO A 163 -3.11 7.89 10.06
N MET A 164 -3.10 8.27 11.33
CA MET A 164 -2.30 9.42 11.79
C MET A 164 -0.78 9.14 11.80
N HIS A 165 -0.36 7.88 11.74
CA HIS A 165 1.05 7.53 11.76
C HIS A 165 1.65 7.60 10.34
N PRO A 166 2.66 8.47 10.09
CA PRO A 166 3.05 8.82 8.73
C PRO A 166 4.05 7.85 8.06
N HIS A 167 4.80 7.04 8.83
CA HIS A 167 5.95 6.30 8.29
C HIS A 167 5.71 4.82 8.03
N LEU A 168 4.90 4.16 8.87
CA LEU A 168 4.48 2.77 8.71
C LEU A 168 2.97 2.77 8.88
N SER A 169 2.25 2.42 7.82
CA SER A 169 0.79 2.33 7.81
C SER A 169 0.33 1.40 6.69
N HIS A 170 -0.88 0.86 6.83
CA HIS A 170 -1.49 -0.01 5.81
C HIS A 170 -1.90 0.75 4.53
N LEU A 171 -1.84 2.09 4.53
CA LEU A 171 -2.01 2.91 3.31
C LEU A 171 -0.67 3.20 2.60
N GLY A 172 0.46 2.82 3.20
CA GLY A 172 1.79 3.09 2.66
C GLY A 172 2.15 2.27 1.41
N SER A 173 3.45 2.21 1.12
CA SER A 173 4.01 1.45 0.00
C SER A 173 3.82 -0.06 0.14
N ASP A 174 4.15 -0.81 -0.92
CA ASP A 174 4.14 -2.29 -0.91
C ASP A 174 4.85 -2.87 0.32
N LEU A 175 6.06 -2.40 0.61
CA LEU A 175 6.80 -2.77 1.82
C LEU A 175 5.97 -2.55 3.08
N CYS A 176 5.36 -1.36 3.24
CA CYS A 176 4.58 -1.04 4.44
C CYS A 176 3.42 -2.01 4.61
N ARG A 177 2.74 -2.37 3.52
CA ARG A 177 1.60 -3.29 3.52
C ARG A 177 2.05 -4.73 3.74
N GLY A 178 3.12 -5.18 3.09
CA GLY A 178 3.66 -6.53 3.22
C GLY A 178 4.20 -6.85 4.61
N VAL A 179 4.77 -5.87 5.32
CA VAL A 179 5.24 -6.06 6.71
C VAL A 179 4.14 -5.93 7.77
N LEU A 180 2.90 -5.62 7.39
CA LEU A 180 1.78 -5.44 8.31
C LEU A 180 0.76 -6.58 8.15
N GLU A 181 0.30 -7.09 9.27
CA GLU A 181 -0.79 -8.09 9.32
C GLU A 181 -1.67 -7.85 10.54
N TYR A 182 -2.84 -8.48 10.59
CA TYR A 182 -3.70 -8.38 11.77
C TYR A 182 -3.06 -9.09 12.96
N ALA A 183 -3.09 -8.46 14.13
CA ALA A 183 -2.61 -9.10 15.34
C ALA A 183 -3.48 -10.31 15.74
N GLU A 184 -4.79 -10.19 15.49
CA GLU A 184 -5.77 -11.24 15.72
C GLU A 184 -6.01 -12.00 14.42
N GLY A 185 -5.63 -13.28 14.42
CA GLY A 185 -5.80 -14.16 13.27
C GLY A 185 -7.18 -14.82 13.27
N ARG A 186 -7.60 -15.32 12.11
CA ARG A 186 -8.85 -16.07 11.95
C ARG A 186 -8.60 -17.39 11.22
N PRO A 187 -9.30 -18.48 11.60
CA PRO A 187 -9.23 -19.72 10.84
C PRO A 187 -9.73 -19.49 9.42
N LEU A 188 -9.02 -20.02 8.42
CA LEU A 188 -9.34 -19.81 7.02
C LEU A 188 -10.73 -20.35 6.65
N GLY A 189 -11.08 -21.54 7.14
CA GLY A 189 -12.23 -22.29 6.64
C GLY A 189 -12.13 -22.58 5.14
N LYS A 190 -13.22 -23.12 4.57
CA LYS A 190 -13.27 -23.47 3.13
C LYS A 190 -13.12 -22.23 2.24
N TYR A 191 -13.82 -21.15 2.58
CA TYR A 191 -13.84 -19.93 1.77
C TYR A 191 -12.61 -19.05 1.98
N GLY A 192 -12.05 -18.98 3.18
CA GLY A 192 -10.84 -18.18 3.41
C GLY A 192 -9.63 -18.74 2.69
N LEU A 193 -9.50 -20.07 2.58
CA LEU A 193 -8.44 -20.67 1.77
C LEU A 193 -8.60 -20.33 0.29
N CYS A 194 -9.83 -20.34 -0.22
CA CYS A 194 -10.13 -19.92 -1.59
C CYS A 194 -9.77 -18.43 -1.81
N TRP A 195 -10.19 -17.55 -0.89
CA TRP A 195 -9.89 -16.13 -0.95
C TRP A 195 -8.40 -15.80 -0.81
N LEU A 196 -7.65 -16.58 -0.04
CA LEU A 196 -6.20 -16.45 0.06
C LEU A 196 -5.51 -16.73 -1.28
N LYS A 197 -5.95 -17.77 -2.00
CA LYS A 197 -5.47 -18.08 -3.36
C LYS A 197 -5.85 -16.97 -4.35
N ILE A 198 -7.10 -16.51 -4.32
CA ILE A 198 -7.56 -15.39 -5.18
C ILE A 198 -6.75 -14.11 -4.88
N HIS A 199 -6.47 -13.83 -3.61
CA HIS A 199 -5.67 -12.69 -3.20
C HIS A 199 -4.24 -12.76 -3.73
N LEU A 200 -3.60 -13.92 -3.60
CA LEU A 200 -2.27 -14.15 -4.18
C LEU A 200 -2.26 -13.94 -5.69
N ALA A 201 -3.26 -14.49 -6.41
CA ALA A 201 -3.38 -14.31 -7.85
C ALA A 201 -3.58 -12.83 -8.23
N ASN A 202 -4.38 -12.07 -7.47
CA ASN A 202 -4.56 -10.64 -7.69
C ASN A 202 -3.25 -9.87 -7.46
N LYS A 203 -2.47 -10.24 -6.43
CA LYS A 203 -1.20 -9.58 -6.10
C LYS A 203 -0.04 -9.96 -7.02
N TYR A 204 -0.13 -11.12 -7.67
CA TYR A 204 0.79 -11.47 -8.73
C TYR A 204 0.69 -10.52 -9.93
N GLY A 205 -0.55 -10.14 -10.29
CA GLY A 205 -0.79 -9.21 -11.40
C GLY A 205 -0.51 -9.83 -12.77
N GLY A 206 -0.06 -9.01 -13.73
CA GLY A 206 0.33 -9.49 -15.06
C GLY A 206 -0.83 -9.97 -15.94
N GLY A 207 -2.07 -9.52 -15.67
CA GLY A 207 -3.28 -9.97 -16.34
C GLY A 207 -3.99 -11.12 -15.64
N ILE A 208 -3.35 -11.76 -14.64
CA ILE A 208 -3.96 -12.82 -13.82
C ILE A 208 -5.10 -12.27 -12.96
N GLU A 209 -4.98 -11.02 -12.50
CA GLU A 209 -6.00 -10.30 -11.77
C GLU A 209 -7.31 -10.09 -12.57
N LYS A 210 -7.24 -10.20 -13.90
CA LYS A 210 -8.37 -10.06 -14.83
C LYS A 210 -9.05 -11.39 -15.18
N LEU A 211 -8.53 -12.52 -14.68
CA LEU A 211 -9.17 -13.82 -14.87
C LEU A 211 -10.45 -13.94 -14.02
N SER A 212 -11.29 -14.93 -14.36
CA SER A 212 -12.37 -15.35 -13.47
C SER A 212 -11.81 -15.90 -12.15
N HIS A 213 -12.65 -16.02 -11.12
CA HIS A 213 -12.22 -16.63 -9.86
C HIS A 213 -11.66 -18.04 -10.05
N GLU A 214 -12.27 -18.86 -10.91
CA GLU A 214 -11.77 -20.21 -11.23
C GLU A 214 -10.41 -20.16 -11.93
N GLY A 215 -10.22 -19.23 -12.88
CA GLY A 215 -8.93 -19.03 -13.55
C GLY A 215 -7.82 -18.63 -12.57
N LYS A 216 -8.13 -17.77 -11.60
CA LYS A 216 -7.19 -17.38 -10.52
C LYS A 216 -6.82 -18.56 -9.64
N LEU A 217 -7.78 -19.40 -9.28
CA LEU A 217 -7.51 -20.60 -8.50
C LEU A 217 -6.62 -21.57 -9.26
N ALA A 218 -6.94 -21.86 -10.53
CA ALA A 218 -6.14 -22.74 -11.38
C ALA A 218 -4.71 -22.24 -11.56
N PHE A 219 -4.52 -20.92 -11.72
CA PHE A 219 -3.19 -20.32 -11.75
C PHE A 219 -2.39 -20.63 -10.48
N VAL A 220 -2.99 -20.45 -9.30
CA VAL A 220 -2.30 -20.72 -8.03
C VAL A 220 -1.99 -22.20 -7.85
N GLU A 221 -2.89 -23.11 -8.22
CA GLU A 221 -2.61 -24.56 -8.18
C GLU A 221 -1.42 -24.95 -9.08
N ASN A 222 -1.30 -24.33 -10.26
CA ASN A 222 -0.21 -24.60 -11.18
C ASN A 222 1.14 -24.03 -10.71
N GLN A 223 1.12 -23.04 -9.82
CA GLN A 223 2.32 -22.34 -9.32
C GLN A 223 2.72 -22.77 -7.90
N LEU A 224 2.14 -23.85 -7.36
CA LEU A 224 2.41 -24.29 -5.98
C LEU A 224 3.90 -24.51 -5.69
N PHE A 225 4.68 -24.99 -6.67
CA PHE A 225 6.12 -25.17 -6.51
C PHE A 225 6.84 -23.85 -6.20
N ASP A 226 6.63 -22.83 -7.03
CA ASP A 226 7.25 -21.53 -6.87
C ASP A 226 6.73 -20.77 -5.63
N ILE A 227 5.47 -21.01 -5.24
CA ILE A 227 4.89 -20.50 -4.01
C ILE A 227 5.60 -21.10 -2.79
N PHE A 228 5.77 -22.43 -2.77
CA PHE A 228 6.46 -23.12 -1.68
C PHE A 228 7.94 -22.74 -1.61
N ASP A 229 8.61 -22.56 -2.75
CA ASP A 229 9.99 -22.09 -2.81
C ASP A 229 10.10 -20.64 -2.31
N SER A 230 9.24 -19.74 -2.80
CA SER A 230 9.21 -18.33 -2.34
C SER A 230 8.98 -18.22 -0.83
N ALA A 231 8.17 -19.09 -0.25
CA ALA A 231 7.91 -19.10 1.20
C ALA A 231 9.08 -19.66 2.04
N ALA A 232 9.85 -20.60 1.50
CA ALA A 232 10.94 -21.30 2.19
C ALA A 232 12.31 -20.62 1.97
N ASN A 233 12.59 -20.21 0.74
CA ASN A 233 13.85 -19.62 0.28
C ASN A 233 13.60 -18.25 -0.40
N PRO A 234 13.05 -17.25 0.31
CA PRO A 234 12.61 -15.99 -0.29
C PRO A 234 13.73 -15.16 -0.94
N VAL A 235 14.99 -15.35 -0.53
CA VAL A 235 16.14 -14.58 -1.03
C VAL A 235 17.07 -15.41 -1.92
N ASP A 236 17.27 -16.69 -1.58
CA ASP A 236 18.25 -17.56 -2.26
C ASP A 236 17.60 -18.56 -3.24
N GLY A 237 16.26 -18.61 -3.30
CA GLY A 237 15.51 -19.49 -4.20
C GLY A 237 15.27 -18.89 -5.59
N ASN A 238 14.21 -19.35 -6.26
CA ASN A 238 13.80 -18.90 -7.59
C ASN A 238 13.31 -17.45 -7.60
N CYS A 239 13.02 -16.87 -6.43
CA CYS A 239 12.59 -15.47 -6.27
C CYS A 239 11.35 -15.10 -7.11
N TRP A 240 10.46 -16.07 -7.38
CA TRP A 240 9.27 -15.90 -8.21
C TRP A 240 8.39 -14.73 -7.77
N TRP A 241 8.24 -14.56 -6.45
CA TRP A 241 7.49 -13.47 -5.82
C TRP A 241 7.98 -12.05 -6.16
N THR A 242 9.17 -11.89 -6.77
CA THR A 242 9.71 -10.59 -7.16
C THR A 242 9.34 -10.15 -8.57
N ASN A 243 8.76 -11.03 -9.39
CA ASN A 243 8.38 -10.74 -10.78
C ASN A 243 7.03 -10.01 -10.90
N VAL A 244 6.70 -9.19 -9.91
CA VAL A 244 5.37 -8.59 -9.72
C VAL A 244 5.51 -7.13 -9.28
N GLU A 245 4.45 -6.33 -9.40
CA GLU A 245 4.48 -4.91 -9.03
C GLU A 245 4.57 -4.68 -7.52
N ASP A 246 3.91 -5.54 -6.73
CA ASP A 246 3.85 -5.51 -5.27
C ASP A 246 4.54 -6.76 -4.65
N PRO A 247 5.89 -6.89 -4.68
CA PRO A 247 6.58 -8.11 -4.24
C PRO A 247 6.26 -8.53 -2.80
N PHE A 248 6.29 -7.61 -1.83
CA PHE A 248 6.10 -7.99 -0.42
C PHE A 248 4.67 -8.39 -0.11
N GLN A 249 3.67 -7.78 -0.76
CA GLN A 249 2.28 -8.25 -0.69
C GLN A 249 2.03 -9.53 -1.50
N CYS A 250 2.94 -9.96 -2.39
CA CYS A 250 2.91 -11.29 -3.02
C CYS A 250 3.59 -12.34 -2.12
N LEU A 251 4.71 -12.00 -1.50
CA LEU A 251 5.45 -12.90 -0.61
C LEU A 251 4.66 -13.28 0.65
N ALA A 252 3.97 -12.32 1.27
CA ALA A 252 3.18 -12.56 2.47
C ALA A 252 2.13 -13.68 2.29
N PRO A 253 1.26 -13.66 1.26
CA PRO A 253 0.34 -14.76 0.99
C PRO A 253 1.03 -16.04 0.52
N CYS A 254 2.19 -16.00 -0.14
CA CYS A 254 2.96 -17.23 -0.42
C CYS A 254 3.33 -17.96 0.88
N MET A 255 3.79 -17.21 1.89
CA MET A 255 4.15 -17.73 3.21
C MET A 255 2.94 -18.33 3.93
N ASP A 256 1.82 -17.59 3.99
CA ASP A 256 0.61 -18.01 4.70
C ASP A 256 -0.10 -19.19 4.02
N LEU A 257 -0.17 -19.19 2.69
CA LEU A 257 -0.72 -20.30 1.92
C LEU A 257 0.14 -21.56 2.06
N SER A 258 1.47 -21.41 2.10
CA SER A 258 2.38 -22.53 2.30
C SER A 258 2.19 -23.20 3.66
N ASP A 259 2.06 -22.40 4.72
CA ASP A 259 1.81 -22.91 6.07
C ASP A 259 0.45 -23.62 6.14
N ALA A 260 -0.59 -23.02 5.54
CA ALA A 260 -1.92 -23.59 5.50
C ALA A 260 -1.94 -24.94 4.76
N LEU A 261 -1.31 -25.05 3.59
CA LEU A 261 -1.32 -26.28 2.79
C LEU A 261 -0.43 -27.40 3.38
N ARG A 262 0.60 -27.05 4.16
CA ARG A 262 1.44 -28.02 4.88
C ARG A 262 0.82 -28.48 6.20
N SER A 263 -0.16 -27.76 6.72
CA SER A 263 -0.91 -28.15 7.91
C SER A 263 -1.74 -29.42 7.65
N PRO A 264 -1.90 -30.32 8.65
CA PRO A 264 -2.81 -31.46 8.54
C PRO A 264 -4.28 -31.05 8.34
N SER A 265 -4.62 -29.80 8.68
CA SER A 265 -5.95 -29.24 8.42
C SER A 265 -5.85 -27.81 7.87
N PRO A 266 -5.76 -27.64 6.54
CA PRO A 266 -5.64 -26.32 5.91
C PRO A 266 -6.80 -25.36 6.25
N TYR A 267 -8.00 -25.90 6.45
CA TYR A 267 -9.19 -25.10 6.80
C TYR A 267 -9.17 -24.57 8.24
N HIS A 268 -8.37 -25.17 9.13
CA HIS A 268 -8.21 -24.69 10.51
C HIS A 268 -6.93 -23.88 10.71
N ALA A 269 -6.10 -23.73 9.67
CA ALA A 269 -4.95 -22.84 9.71
C ALA A 269 -5.41 -21.41 9.98
N VAL A 270 -4.75 -20.75 10.92
CA VAL A 270 -5.06 -19.38 11.35
C VAL A 270 -4.24 -18.42 10.50
N SER A 271 -4.94 -17.63 9.68
CA SER A 271 -4.33 -16.56 8.89
C SER A 271 -4.48 -15.22 9.58
N HIS A 272 -3.46 -14.39 9.44
CA HIS A 272 -3.42 -13.02 9.93
C HIS A 272 -3.47 -11.99 8.79
N LEU A 273 -3.48 -12.44 7.54
CA LEU A 273 -3.33 -11.56 6.39
C LEU A 273 -4.61 -10.76 6.10
N PRO A 274 -4.48 -9.46 5.83
CA PRO A 274 -5.59 -8.70 5.26
C PRO A 274 -5.81 -9.12 3.80
N ILE A 275 -7.02 -9.61 3.50
CA ILE A 275 -7.44 -9.90 2.13
C ILE A 275 -8.07 -8.65 1.52
N HIS A 276 -7.42 -8.07 0.51
CA HIS A 276 -7.89 -6.85 -0.15
C HIS A 276 -8.96 -7.14 -1.22
N GLN A 277 -10.02 -6.34 -1.21
CA GLN A 277 -11.01 -6.21 -2.29
C GLN A 277 -11.15 -4.73 -2.61
N ASP A 278 -11.02 -4.36 -3.88
CA ASP A 278 -11.15 -2.98 -4.35
C ASP A 278 -11.99 -2.95 -5.62
N GLY A 279 -12.67 -1.83 -5.85
CA GLY A 279 -13.48 -1.62 -7.05
C GLY A 279 -12.64 -1.06 -8.20
N SER A 280 -12.92 -1.55 -9.41
CA SER A 280 -12.31 -1.05 -10.65
C SER A 280 -12.77 0.39 -10.90
N CYS A 281 -11.94 1.35 -10.50
CA CYS A 281 -12.22 2.79 -10.60
C CYS A 281 -13.50 3.23 -9.85
N ASN A 282 -13.45 3.20 -8.51
CA ASN A 282 -14.55 3.60 -7.60
C ASN A 282 -15.23 4.94 -8.00
N GLY A 283 -14.46 5.91 -8.51
CA GLY A 283 -15.02 7.19 -8.98
C GLY A 283 -16.00 7.03 -10.15
N LEU A 284 -15.64 6.26 -11.18
CA LEU A 284 -16.52 5.99 -12.32
C LEU A 284 -17.68 5.08 -11.94
N GLN A 285 -17.49 4.15 -10.99
CA GLN A 285 -18.59 3.36 -10.43
C GLN A 285 -19.66 4.28 -9.82
N HIS A 286 -19.26 5.28 -9.03
CA HIS A 286 -20.21 6.26 -8.48
C HIS A 286 -20.89 7.08 -9.58
N TYR A 287 -20.17 7.53 -10.61
CA TYR A 287 -20.78 8.25 -11.74
C TYR A 287 -21.79 7.40 -12.50
N ALA A 288 -21.45 6.16 -12.84
CA ALA A 288 -22.34 5.24 -13.53
C ALA A 288 -23.61 4.96 -12.70
N ALA A 289 -23.47 4.77 -11.38
CA ALA A 289 -24.61 4.58 -10.49
C ALA A 289 -25.50 5.82 -10.38
N LEU A 290 -24.92 7.02 -10.26
CA LEU A 290 -25.65 8.28 -10.20
C LEU A 290 -26.39 8.59 -11.50
N GLY A 291 -25.71 8.40 -12.64
CA GLY A 291 -26.27 8.62 -13.97
C GLY A 291 -27.18 7.49 -14.46
N ARG A 292 -27.19 6.34 -13.77
CA ARG A 292 -27.80 5.09 -14.22
C ARG A 292 -27.36 4.69 -15.63
N ASP A 293 -26.10 4.96 -15.95
CA ASP A 293 -25.50 4.64 -17.23
C ASP A 293 -25.16 3.14 -17.25
N TYR A 294 -25.95 2.38 -18.01
CA TYR A 294 -25.77 0.93 -18.15
C TYR A 294 -24.42 0.59 -18.80
N MET A 295 -24.01 1.31 -19.84
CA MET A 295 -22.76 1.01 -20.55
C MET A 295 -21.56 1.28 -19.65
N GLY A 296 -21.55 2.44 -18.99
CA GLY A 296 -20.56 2.75 -17.96
C GLY A 296 -20.55 1.72 -16.83
N ALA A 297 -21.72 1.30 -16.35
CA ALA A 297 -21.87 0.31 -15.28
C ALA A 297 -21.30 -1.07 -15.65
N VAL A 298 -21.44 -1.51 -16.91
CA VAL A 298 -20.80 -2.74 -17.41
C VAL A 298 -19.28 -2.59 -17.40
N ALA A 299 -18.75 -1.48 -17.91
CA ALA A 299 -17.30 -1.27 -18.02
C ALA A 299 -16.57 -1.18 -16.66
N VAL A 300 -17.30 -0.80 -15.60
CA VAL A 300 -16.77 -0.66 -14.23
C VAL A 300 -17.26 -1.72 -13.26
N ASN A 301 -17.77 -2.85 -13.76
CA ASN A 301 -18.14 -4.04 -12.97
C ASN A 301 -19.30 -3.85 -11.98
N LEU A 302 -20.23 -2.91 -12.24
CA LEU A 302 -21.48 -2.81 -11.48
C LEU A 302 -22.55 -3.79 -11.97
N VAL A 303 -22.48 -4.18 -13.25
CA VAL A 303 -23.32 -5.25 -13.81
C VAL A 303 -22.56 -6.58 -13.69
N PRO A 304 -23.22 -7.67 -13.21
CA PRO A 304 -22.58 -8.97 -13.12
C PRO A 304 -22.04 -9.45 -14.48
N GLY A 305 -20.80 -9.93 -14.48
CA GLY A 305 -20.14 -10.52 -15.64
C GLY A 305 -19.32 -11.75 -15.25
N GLU A 306 -18.98 -12.60 -16.22
CA GLU A 306 -18.20 -13.83 -15.99
C GLU A 306 -16.73 -13.55 -15.64
N LYS A 307 -16.18 -12.46 -16.19
CA LYS A 307 -14.83 -11.97 -15.91
C LYS A 307 -14.87 -10.48 -15.59
N PRO A 308 -13.91 -9.97 -14.80
CA PRO A 308 -13.76 -8.54 -14.59
C PRO A 308 -13.60 -7.79 -15.91
N ALA A 309 -14.43 -6.78 -16.13
CA ALA A 309 -14.26 -5.77 -17.15
C ALA A 309 -13.07 -4.84 -16.80
N ASP A 310 -12.41 -4.36 -17.85
CA ASP A 310 -11.23 -3.51 -17.74
C ASP A 310 -11.40 -2.24 -18.58
N ILE A 311 -11.97 -1.22 -17.94
CA ILE A 311 -12.19 0.11 -18.54
C ILE A 311 -10.89 0.74 -19.07
N TYR A 312 -9.74 0.46 -18.46
CA TYR A 312 -8.47 1.05 -18.90
C TYR A 312 -8.03 0.49 -20.25
N SER A 313 -8.15 -0.83 -20.44
CA SER A 313 -7.86 -1.46 -21.73
C SER A 313 -8.88 -1.06 -22.81
N GLU A 314 -10.14 -0.91 -22.43
CA GLU A 314 -11.21 -0.46 -23.35
C GLU A 314 -10.91 0.94 -23.89
N ILE A 315 -10.56 1.89 -23.01
CA ILE A 315 -10.19 3.25 -23.40
C ILE A 315 -8.90 3.26 -24.24
N ALA A 316 -7.90 2.45 -23.90
CA ALA A 316 -6.64 2.40 -24.65
C ALA A 316 -6.79 1.82 -26.06
N SER A 317 -7.83 1.03 -26.30
CA SER A 317 -8.07 0.36 -27.59
C SER A 317 -9.03 1.13 -28.51
N GLY A 318 -9.67 2.20 -28.02
CA GLY A 318 -10.60 3.06 -28.77
C GLY A 318 -9.94 4.30 -29.34
#